data_AF-A0A944DN58-F1
#
_entry.id   AF-A0A944DN58-F1
#
_cell.length_a   1.000
_cell.length_b   1.000
_cell.length_c   1.000
_cell.angle_alpha   90.00
_cell.angle_beta   90.00
_cell.angle_gamma   90.00
#
_symmetry.space_group_name_H-M   'P 1'
#
loop_
_entity.id
_entity.type
_entity.pdbx_description
1 polymer ?
#
loop_
_entity_poly.entity_id
_entity_poly.type
_entity_poly.pdbx_seq_one_letter_code
_entity_poly.pdbx_strand_id
1 'polypeptide(L)' 'MCQATENPRTVRARLKLNQTEFWRRVGVTQSAGSRYESGRPLPKPLATLLTIAYGTDKQSRTAVGQLRGGSQ' A
#
# COMPACT_ATOMS: atom_id res chain seq x y z
N MET A 1 -5.50 -16.97 -5.16
CA MET A 1 -4.31 -16.35 -4.52
C MET A 1 -4.75 -15.10 -3.77
N CYS A 2 -5.02 -15.23 -2.47
CA CYS A 2 -5.33 -14.10 -1.60
C CYS A 2 -4.02 -13.55 -1.06
N GLN A 3 -3.46 -12.52 -1.72
CA GLN A 3 -2.36 -11.78 -1.12
C GLN A 3 -2.93 -11.01 0.07
N ALA A 4 -2.73 -11.53 1.27
CA ALA A 4 -2.98 -10.79 2.49
C ALA A 4 -1.96 -9.65 2.56
N THR A 5 -2.28 -8.52 1.94
CA THR A 5 -1.57 -7.28 2.19
C THR A 5 -1.75 -6.95 3.66
N GLU A 6 -0.63 -6.94 4.38
CA GLU A 6 -0.50 -6.45 5.75
C GLU A 6 -1.40 -5.22 5.95
N ASN A 7 -2.15 -5.18 7.05
CA ASN A 7 -3.06 -4.06 7.31
C ASN A 7 -2.25 -2.75 7.25
N PRO A 8 -2.67 -1.73 6.48
CA PRO A 8 -1.91 -0.47 6.37
C PRO A 8 -1.62 0.17 7.72
N ARG A 9 -2.46 -0.10 8.74
CA ARG A 9 -2.22 0.31 10.12
C ARG A 9 -0.95 -0.28 10.73
N THR A 10 -0.62 -1.55 10.46
CA THR A 10 0.59 -2.19 11.00
C THR A 10 1.83 -1.64 10.31
N VAL A 11 1.77 -1.46 8.99
CA VAL A 11 2.84 -0.83 8.20
C VAL A 11 3.09 0.60 8.69
N ARG A 12 2.02 1.38 8.90
CA ARG A 12 2.10 2.74 9.44
C ARG A 12 2.72 2.77 10.84
N ALA A 13 2.31 1.86 11.73
CA ALA A 13 2.86 1.77 13.08
C ALA A 13 4.37 1.46 13.06
N ARG A 14 4.83 0.56 12.17
CA ARG A 14 6.25 0.25 11.98
C ARG A 14 7.06 1.47 11.50
N LEU A 15 6.46 2.29 10.64
CA LEU A 15 7.07 3.49 10.09
C LEU A 15 6.98 4.71 11.03
N LYS A 16 6.22 4.61 12.13
CA LYS A 16 5.96 5.71 13.09
C LYS A 16 5.40 6.98 12.42
N LEU A 17 4.61 6.81 11.35
CA LEU A 17 3.96 7.92 10.63
C LEU A 17 2.53 8.15 11.13
N ASN A 18 2.08 9.40 11.04
CA ASN A 18 0.65 9.70 11.22
C ASN A 18 -0.16 9.28 9.98
N GLN A 19 -1.49 9.20 10.11
CA GLN A 19 -2.35 8.75 9.00
C GLN A 19 -2.18 9.65 7.76
N THR A 20 -2.15 10.97 7.95
CA THR A 20 -2.06 11.91 6.84
C THR A 20 -0.77 11.73 6.04
N GLU A 21 0.38 11.64 6.71
CA GLU A 21 1.69 11.43 6.07
C GLU A 21 1.76 10.11 5.33
N PHE A 22 1.23 9.04 5.94
CA PHE A 22 1.21 7.72 5.34
C PHE A 22 0.37 7.70 4.04
N TRP A 23 -0.85 8.20 4.12
CA TRP A 23 -1.78 8.15 2.98
C TRP A 23 -1.43 9.17 1.90
N ARG A 24 -0.88 10.34 2.26
CA ARG A 24 -0.45 11.37 1.30
C ARG A 24 0.62 10.86 0.34
N ARG A 25 1.51 9.96 0.79
CA ARG A 25 2.59 9.42 -0.05
C ARG A 25 2.09 8.50 -1.17
N VAL A 26 0.92 7.90 -0.99
CA VAL A 26 0.23 7.08 -2.01
C VAL A 26 -0.91 7.83 -2.70
N GLY A 27 -1.03 9.15 -2.50
CA GLY A 27 -2.06 9.98 -3.13
C GLY A 27 -3.47 9.78 -2.57
N VAL A 28 -3.60 9.24 -1.35
CA VAL A 28 -4.89 9.00 -0.69
C VAL A 28 -5.12 10.05 0.40
N THR A 29 -6.36 10.50 0.53
CA THR A 29 -6.74 11.43 1.61
C THR A 29 -6.80 10.73 2.96
N GLN A 30 -6.59 11.47 4.05
CA GLN A 30 -6.66 10.91 5.41
C GLN A 30 -8.03 10.26 5.71
N SER A 31 -9.13 10.84 5.23
CA SER A 31 -10.48 10.29 5.41
C SER A 31 -10.70 8.97 4.65
N ALA A 32 -10.15 8.83 3.44
CA ALA A 32 -10.17 7.57 2.71
C ALA A 32 -9.26 6.53 3.38
N GLY A 33 -8.08 6.94 3.81
CA GLY A 33 -7.12 6.11 4.54
C GLY A 33 -7.68 5.51 5.83
N SER A 34 -8.40 6.32 6.60
CA SER A 34 -9.10 5.90 7.82
C SER A 34 -10.07 4.74 7.56
N ARG A 35 -10.81 4.77 6.45
CA ARG A 35 -11.75 3.70 6.07
C ARG A 35 -11.04 2.37 5.79
N TYR A 36 -9.84 2.43 5.23
CA TYR A 36 -9.04 1.23 4.97
C TYR A 36 -8.43 0.69 6.26
N GLU A 37 -7.99 1.56 7.19
CA GLU A 37 -7.49 1.15 8.51
C GLU A 37 -8.59 0.57 9.42
N SER A 38 -9.85 0.96 9.22
CA SER A 38 -11.00 0.47 9.99
C SER A 38 -11.54 -0.90 9.52
N GLY A 39 -10.87 -1.56 8.57
CA GLY A 39 -11.19 -2.93 8.16
C GLY A 39 -11.94 -3.06 6.84
N ARG A 40 -12.04 -2.00 6.03
CA ARG A 40 -12.55 -2.13 4.66
C ARG A 40 -11.51 -2.85 3.80
N PRO A 41 -11.90 -3.84 2.96
CA PRO A 41 -10.95 -4.50 2.06
C PRO A 41 -10.27 -3.48 1.16
N LEU A 42 -8.93 -3.53 1.12
CA LEU A 42 -8.16 -2.67 0.23
C LEU A 42 -8.36 -3.12 -1.22
N PRO A 43 -8.64 -2.20 -2.14
CA PRO A 43 -8.60 -2.50 -3.57
C PRO A 43 -7.21 -3.01 -3.97
N LYS A 44 -7.14 -4.02 -4.85
CA LYS A 44 -5.88 -4.57 -5.37
C LYS A 44 -4.90 -3.48 -5.86
N PRO A 45 -5.33 -2.45 -6.61
CA PRO A 45 -4.41 -1.39 -7.05
C PRO A 45 -3.79 -0.62 -5.88
N LEU A 46 -4.55 -0.40 -4.81
CA LEU A 46 -4.07 0.33 -3.64
C LEU A 46 -3.05 -0.49 -2.85
N ALA A 47 -3.30 -1.79 -2.71
CA ALA A 47 -2.34 -2.74 -2.17
C ALA A 47 -1.01 -2.69 -2.95
N THR A 48 -1.06 -2.71 -4.28
CA THR A 48 0.14 -2.57 -5.14
C THR A 48 0.85 -1.25 -4.92
N LEU A 49 0.13 -0.13 -4.84
CA LEU A 49 0.73 1.19 -4.57
C LEU A 49 1.43 1.24 -3.20
N LEU A 50 0.85 0.62 -2.17
CA LEU A 50 1.49 0.51 -0.86
C LEU A 50 2.78 -0.33 -0.94
N THR A 51 2.78 -1.42 -1.70
CA THR A 51 4.00 -2.21 -1.95
C THR A 51 5.07 -1.41 -2.69
N ILE A 52 4.68 -0.57 -3.65
CA ILE A 52 5.61 0.28 -4.39
C ILE A 52 6.20 1.37 -3.48
N ALA A 53 5.38 2.00 -2.64
CA ALA A 53 5.77 3.13 -1.81
C ALA A 53 6.54 2.75 -0.53
N TYR A 54 6.20 1.62 0.08
CA TYR A 54 6.71 1.20 1.39
C TYR A 54 7.36 -0.19 1.41
N GLY A 55 7.30 -0.94 0.32
CA GLY A 55 7.99 -2.21 0.18
C GLY A 55 9.49 -2.05 -0.01
N THR A 56 10.20 -3.17 -0.02
CA THR A 56 11.63 -3.21 -0.38
C THR A 56 11.85 -2.81 -1.85
N ASP A 57 13.07 -2.38 -2.19
CA ASP A 57 13.41 -2.00 -3.57
C ASP A 57 13.11 -3.12 -4.58
N LYS A 58 13.39 -4.37 -4.21
CA LYS A 58 13.05 -5.57 -5.00
C LYS A 58 11.53 -5.69 -5.21
N GLN A 59 10.74 -5.58 -4.14
CA GLN A 59 9.27 -5.66 -4.21
C GLN A 59 8.67 -4.52 -5.04
N SER A 60 9.21 -3.30 -4.88
CA SER A 60 8.77 -2.13 -5.64
C SER A 60 9.02 -2.31 -7.14
N ARG A 61 10.23 -2.74 -7.53
CA ARG A 61 10.54 -3.05 -8.93
C ARG A 61 9.68 -4.15 -9.51
N THR A 62 9.44 -5.24 -8.76
CA THR A 62 8.54 -6.32 -9.20
C THR A 62 7.12 -5.80 -9.40
N ALA A 63 6.59 -5.03 -8.45
CA ALA A 63 5.24 -4.47 -8.54
C ALA A 63 5.09 -3.50 -9.73
N VAL A 64 6.07 -2.63 -9.95
CA VAL A 64 6.11 -1.74 -11.12
C VAL A 64 6.24 -2.53 -12.42
N GLY A 65 7.03 -3.60 -12.44
CA GLY A 65 7.17 -4.50 -13.59
C GLY A 65 5.84 -5.16 -13.98
N GLN A 66 5.08 -5.63 -12.98
CA GLN A 66 3.74 -6.19 -13.19
C GLN A 66 2.76 -5.17 -13.77
N LEU A 67 2.80 -3.90 -13.31
CA LEU A 67 1.95 -2.83 -13.87
C LEU A 67 2.30 -2.47 -15.31
N ARG A 68 3.57 -2.62 -15.70
CA ARG A 68 4.07 -2.33 -17.06
C ARG A 68 3.81 -3.46 -18.06
N GLY A 69 3.12 -4.53 -17.66
CA GLY A 69 2.86 -5.68 -18.53
C GLY A 69 4.08 -6.60 -18.70
N GLY A 70 5.09 -6.48 -17.83
CA GLY A 70 6.19 -7.43 -17.75
C GLY A 70 5.71 -8.75 -17.14
N SER A 71 5.05 -9.56 -17.95
CA SER A 71 4.90 -11.00 -17.71
C SER A 71 6.30 -11.58 -17.50
N GLN A 72 6.51 -12.28 -16.38
CA GLN A 72 7.60 -13.24 -16.30
C GLN A 72 7.41 -14.34 -17.34
#